data_AF-A0A3C0NSN3-F1
#
_entry.id   AF-A0A3C0NSN3-F1
#
_cell.length_a   1.000
_cell.length_b   1.000
_cell.length_c   1.000
_cell.angle_alpha   90.00
_cell.angle_beta   90.00
_cell.angle_gamma   90.00
#
_symmetry.space_group_name_H-M   'P 1'
#
loop_
_entity.id
_entity.type
_entity.pdbx_description
1 polymer ?
#
loop_
_entity_poly.entity_id
_entity_poly.type
_entity_poly.pdbx_seq_one_letter_code
_entity_poly.pdbx_strand_id
1 'polypeptide(L)'
;TCIDAVNNLVADADMLSEAAHEGRISTRANPERHYGEFRKVIEGVNQTLDMIVAPIATVKEAVETITTAANEISSGNNDLSSRTEQQASSLEE
;
A
#
# COMPACT_ATOMS: atom_id res chain seq x y z
N THR A 1 19.14 -23.43 -21.32
CA THR A 1 19.06 -24.80 -20.79
C THR A 1 17.93 -24.89 -19.76
N CYS A 2 17.58 -26.08 -19.26
CA CYS A 2 16.61 -26.21 -18.16
C CYS A 2 17.08 -25.44 -16.90
N ILE A 3 18.40 -25.45 -16.64
CA ILE A 3 19.02 -24.71 -15.53
C ILE A 3 18.78 -23.19 -15.68
N ASP A 4 18.96 -22.64 -16.88
CA ASP A 4 18.74 -21.20 -17.11
C ASP A 4 17.28 -20.79 -16.89
N ALA A 5 16.33 -21.64 -17.28
CA ALA A 5 14.91 -21.38 -17.08
C ALA A 5 14.55 -21.34 -15.57
N VAL A 6 15.07 -22.28 -14.79
CA VAL A 6 14.88 -22.30 -13.33
C VAL A 6 15.56 -21.10 -12.68
N ASN A 7 16.78 -20.75 -13.09
CA ASN A 7 17.50 -19.59 -12.57
C ASN A 7 16.74 -18.28 -12.83
N ASN A 8 16.15 -18.13 -14.03
CA ASN A 8 15.31 -16.97 -14.33
C ASN A 8 14.05 -16.93 -13.44
N LEU A 9 13.45 -18.08 -13.16
CA LEU A 9 12.25 -18.17 -12.32
C LEU A 9 12.57 -17.79 -10.86
N VAL A 10 13.70 -18.27 -10.33
CA VAL A 10 14.19 -17.92 -9.00
C VAL A 10 14.48 -16.42 -8.91
N ALA A 11 15.17 -15.85 -9.91
CA ALA A 11 15.47 -14.42 -9.93
C ALA A 11 14.20 -13.56 -9.94
N ASP A 12 13.16 -13.97 -10.66
CA ASP A 12 11.88 -13.26 -10.67
C ASP A 12 11.15 -13.42 -9.32
N ALA A 13 11.18 -14.60 -8.70
CA ALA A 13 10.59 -14.83 -7.38
C ALA A 13 11.28 -14.00 -6.29
N ASP A 14 12.61 -13.94 -6.29
CA ASP A 14 13.40 -13.13 -5.36
C ASP A 14 13.10 -11.64 -5.54
N MET A 15 13.08 -11.17 -6.79
CA MET A 15 12.74 -9.78 -7.12
C MET A 15 11.34 -9.40 -6.63
N LEU A 16 10.35 -10.27 -6.84
CA LEU A 16 8.97 -10.05 -6.38
C LEU A 16 8.85 -10.09 -4.85
N SER A 17 9.56 -11.00 -4.17
CA SER A 17 9.58 -11.09 -2.71
C SER A 17 10.21 -9.84 -2.08
N GLU A 18 11.33 -9.36 -2.63
CA GLU A 18 11.99 -8.14 -2.17
C GLU A 18 11.09 -6.92 -2.38
N ALA A 19 10.49 -6.80 -3.57
CA ALA A 19 9.53 -5.75 -3.84
C ALA A 19 8.35 -5.77 -2.87
N ALA A 20 7.81 -6.95 -2.53
CA ALA A 20 6.74 -7.07 -1.55
C ALA A 20 7.20 -6.67 -0.13
N HIS A 21 8.41 -7.06 0.27
CA HIS A 21 9.00 -6.66 1.56
C HIS A 21 9.15 -5.14 1.69
N GLU A 22 9.55 -4.48 0.59
CA GLU A 22 9.69 -3.02 0.52
C GLU A 22 8.36 -2.29 0.21
N GLY A 23 7.23 -3.02 0.20
CA GLY A 23 5.90 -2.46 -0.05
C GLY A 23 5.62 -2.05 -1.50
N ARG A 24 6.51 -2.37 -2.45
CA ARG A 24 6.34 -2.15 -3.90
C ARG A 24 5.45 -3.22 -4.53
N ILE A 25 4.19 -3.27 -4.10
CA ILE A 25 3.18 -4.25 -4.52
C ILE A 25 2.76 -4.17 -6.00
N SER A 26 3.13 -3.10 -6.72
CA SER A 26 2.86 -2.94 -8.16
C SER A 26 3.92 -3.61 -9.05
N THR A 27 4.99 -4.17 -8.47
CA THR A 27 6.08 -4.80 -9.21
C THR A 27 5.62 -6.12 -9.84
N ARG A 28 6.01 -6.38 -11.09
CA ARG A 28 5.64 -7.59 -11.83
C ARG A 28 6.86 -8.20 -12.51
N ALA A 29 6.90 -9.53 -12.56
CA ALA A 29 7.90 -10.26 -13.33
C ALA A 29 7.54 -10.21 -14.82
N ASN A 30 8.54 -10.21 -15.71
CA ASN A 30 8.31 -10.17 -17.15
C ASN A 30 8.06 -11.60 -17.69
N PRO A 31 6.83 -11.93 -18.14
CA PRO A 31 6.53 -13.28 -18.65
C PRO A 31 7.29 -13.64 -19.93
N GLU A 32 7.73 -12.65 -20.73
CA GLU A 32 8.44 -12.88 -21.99
C GLU A 32 9.84 -13.45 -21.80
N ARG A 33 10.37 -13.41 -20.57
CA ARG A 33 11.64 -14.07 -20.20
C ARG A 33 11.51 -15.59 -20.10
N HIS A 34 10.29 -16.11 -20.15
CA HIS A 34 9.96 -17.51 -19.89
C HIS A 34 9.22 -18.15 -21.05
N TYR A 35 9.33 -19.47 -21.14
CA TYR A 35 8.71 -20.27 -22.19
C TYR A 35 7.91 -21.43 -21.61
N GLY A 36 6.85 -21.85 -22.31
CA GLY A 36 6.02 -22.97 -21.92
C GLY A 36 5.38 -22.79 -20.53
N GLU A 37 5.44 -23.82 -19.69
CA GLU A 37 4.80 -23.82 -18.38
C GLU A 37 5.39 -22.77 -17.41
N PHE A 38 6.67 -22.42 -17.53
CA PHE A 38 7.26 -21.37 -16.68
C PHE A 38 6.65 -19.99 -16.95
N ARG A 39 6.30 -19.71 -18.20
CA ARG A 39 5.57 -18.48 -18.55
C ARG A 39 4.21 -18.44 -17.86
N LYS A 40 3.46 -19.55 -17.90
CA LYS A 40 2.16 -19.65 -17.23
C LYS A 40 2.28 -19.44 -15.71
N VAL A 41 3.35 -19.94 -15.09
CA VAL A 41 3.63 -19.70 -13.67
C VAL A 41 3.78 -18.20 -13.40
N ILE A 42 4.62 -17.49 -14.16
CA ILE A 42 4.81 -16.04 -13.98
C ILE A 42 3.54 -15.24 -14.25
N GLU A 43 2.78 -15.60 -15.28
CA GLU A 43 1.47 -14.98 -15.56
C GLU A 43 0.50 -15.19 -14.39
N GLY A 44 0.41 -16.39 -13.83
CA GLY A 44 -0.44 -16.69 -12.68
C GLY A 44 -0.01 -15.97 -11.39
N VAL A 45 1.30 -15.84 -11.16
CA VAL A 45 1.85 -15.06 -10.03
C VAL A 45 1.48 -13.58 -10.19
N ASN A 46 1.67 -13.01 -11.38
CA ASN A 46 1.31 -11.62 -11.66
C ASN A 46 -0.20 -11.37 -11.45
N GLN A 47 -1.06 -12.28 -11.93
CA GLN A 47 -2.51 -12.19 -11.71
C GLN A 47 -2.87 -12.27 -10.21
N THR A 48 -2.19 -13.13 -9.45
CA THR A 48 -2.40 -13.23 -8.00
C THR A 48 -2.03 -11.91 -7.31
N LEU A 49 -0.91 -11.29 -7.71
CA LEU A 49 -0.52 -9.99 -7.18
C LEU A 49 -1.51 -8.88 -7.57
N ASP A 50 -2.06 -8.91 -8.79
CA ASP A 50 -3.08 -7.94 -9.23
C ASP A 50 -4.34 -7.98 -8.35
N MET A 51 -4.76 -9.19 -7.92
CA MET A 51 -5.89 -9.35 -7.01
C MET A 51 -5.64 -8.75 -5.62
N ILE A 52 -4.38 -8.64 -5.19
CA ILE A 52 -4.00 -8.12 -3.87
C ILE A 52 -3.79 -6.59 -3.93
N VAL A 53 -3.37 -6.04 -5.07
CA VAL A 53 -3.11 -4.60 -5.22
C VAL A 53 -4.35 -3.76 -4.95
N ALA A 54 -5.51 -4.15 -5.48
CA ALA A 54 -6.74 -3.37 -5.33
C ALA A 54 -7.18 -3.22 -3.85
N PRO A 55 -7.30 -4.30 -3.05
CA PRO A 55 -7.58 -4.18 -1.62
C PRO A 55 -6.59 -3.30 -0.86
N ILE A 56 -5.28 -3.40 -1.15
CA ILE A 56 -4.27 -2.57 -0.47
C ILE A 56 -4.44 -1.09 -0.83
N ALA A 57 -4.72 -0.78 -2.10
CA ALA A 57 -5.00 0.59 -2.52
C ALA A 57 -6.21 1.18 -1.77
N THR A 58 -7.28 0.41 -1.62
CA THR A 58 -8.46 0.82 -0.83
C THR A 58 -8.13 1.06 0.63
N VAL A 59 -7.33 0.19 1.26
CA VAL A 59 -6.88 0.39 2.65
C VAL A 59 -6.07 1.68 2.79
N LYS A 60 -5.18 1.96 1.83
CA LYS A 60 -4.39 3.19 1.83
C LYS A 60 -5.29 4.44 1.76
N GLU A 61 -6.27 4.45 0.86
CA GLU A 61 -7.23 5.55 0.73
C GLU A 61 -8.06 5.77 2.01
N ALA A 62 -8.49 4.67 2.64
CA ALA A 62 -9.21 4.74 3.92
C ALA A 62 -8.36 5.35 5.03
N VAL A 63 -7.07 4.98 5.10
CA VAL A 63 -6.12 5.56 6.07
C VAL A 63 -5.93 7.06 5.83
N GLU A 64 -5.74 7.49 4.58
CA GLU A 64 -5.60 8.91 4.23
C GLU A 64 -6.85 9.72 4.64
N THR A 65 -8.04 9.13 4.43
CA THR A 65 -9.32 9.73 4.85
C THR A 65 -9.39 9.87 6.38
N ILE A 66 -9.04 8.81 7.12
CA ILE A 66 -9.02 8.84 8.59
C ILE A 66 -8.01 9.86 9.12
N THR A 67 -6.82 9.94 8.53
CA THR A 67 -5.80 10.94 8.91
C THR A 67 -6.33 12.35 8.70
N THR A 68 -7.01 12.60 7.58
CA THR A 68 -7.62 13.90 7.29
C THR A 68 -8.68 14.25 8.34
N ALA A 69 -9.62 13.33 8.60
CA ALA A 69 -10.67 13.54 9.59
C ALA A 69 -10.11 13.75 11.02
N ALA A 70 -9.06 13.03 11.39
CA ALA A 70 -8.40 13.19 12.69
C ALA A 70 -7.76 14.58 12.84
N ASN A 71 -7.15 15.11 11.78
CA ASN A 71 -6.61 16.48 11.77
C ASN A 71 -7.72 17.54 11.89
N GLU A 72 -8.84 17.35 11.20
CA GLU A 72 -10.01 18.24 11.31
C GLU A 72 -10.59 18.24 12.73
N ILE A 73 -10.74 17.06 13.35
CA ILE A 73 -11.19 16.94 14.75
C ILE A 73 -10.22 17.65 15.69
N SER A 74 -8.91 17.45 15.52
CA SER A 74 -7.90 18.10 16.36
C SER A 74 -7.98 19.63 16.24
N SER A 75 -8.12 20.16 15.02
CA SER A 75 -8.31 21.59 14.79
C SER A 75 -9.59 22.12 15.43
N GLY A 76 -10.71 21.41 15.28
CA GLY A 76 -11.99 21.79 15.86
C GLY A 76 -11.96 21.79 17.40
N ASN A 77 -11.25 20.83 18.00
CA ASN A 77 -11.09 20.75 19.46
C ASN A 77 -10.25 21.93 20.00
N ASN A 78 -9.23 22.36 19.28
CA ASN A 78 -8.43 23.54 19.65
C ASN A 78 -9.25 24.83 19.58
N ASP A 79 -10.07 25.01 18.55
CA ASP A 79 -10.99 26.16 18.44
C ASP A 79 -11.99 26.18 19.60
N LEU A 80 -12.60 25.03 19.91
CA LEU A 80 -13.53 24.91 21.02
C LEU A 80 -12.87 25.19 22.37
N SER A 81 -11.64 24.70 22.60
CA SER A 81 -10.87 24.99 23.82
C SER A 81 -10.63 26.49 23.97
N SER A 82 -10.18 27.15 22.90
CA SER A 82 -9.93 28.60 22.92
C SER A 82 -11.21 29.39 23.21
N ARG A 83 -12.34 29.02 22.60
CA ARG A 83 -13.64 29.66 22.87
C ARG A 83 -14.13 29.41 24.30
N THR A 84 -13.86 28.23 24.85
CA THR A 84 -14.21 27.88 26.23
C THR A 84 -13.40 28.71 27.22
N GLU A 85 -12.09 28.87 26.98
CA GLU A 85 -11.21 29.73 27.78
C GLU A 85 -11.65 31.21 27.73
N GLN A 86 -12.00 31.72 26.54
CA GLN A 86 -12.53 33.07 26.38
C GLN A 86 -13.84 33.28 27.14
N GLN A 87 -14.77 32.32 27.09
CA GLN A 87 -16.04 32.40 27.82
C GLN A 87 -15.83 32.36 29.33
N ALA A 88 -14.94 31.49 29.82
CA ALA A 88 -14.61 31.43 31.25
C ALA A 88 -14.02 32.76 31.74
N SER A 89 -13.09 33.35 30.98
CA SER A 89 -12.52 34.67 31.30
C SER A 89 -13.58 35.78 31.33
N SER A 90 -14.55 35.76 30.41
CA SER A 90 -15.63 36.77 30.39
C SER A 90 -16.65 36.66 31.52
N LEU A 91 -16.69 35.53 32.24
CA LEU A 91 -17.54 35.32 33.41
C LEU A 91 -16.84 35.68 34.73
N GLU A 92 -15.50 35.76 34.72
CA GLU A 92 -14.69 36.18 35.89
C GLU A 92 -14.49 37.70 35.97
N GLU A 93 -14.66 38.43 34.86
CA GLU A 93 -14.71 39.92 34.81
C GLU A 93 -16.07 40.48 35.25
#